data_AF-A0A378AJX1-F1
#
_entry.id   AF-A0A378AJX1-F1
#
_cell.length_a   1.000
_cell.length_b   1.000
_cell.length_c   1.000
_cell.angle_alpha   90.00
_cell.angle_beta   90.00
_cell.angle_gamma   90.00
#
_symmetry.space_group_name_H-M   'P 1'
#
loop_
_entity.id
_entity.type
_entity.pdbx_description
1 polymer ?
#
loop_
_entity_poly.entity_id
_entity_poly.type
_entity_poly.pdbx_seq_one_letter_code
_entity_poly.pdbx_strand_id
1 'polypeptide(L)'
;MLRWAVSRFSAANIWYGHGTDNPWDEAVQLVLPSLYLPLDIPEDMRTARLTSSEKHRIVERVIRRVNERIPVAYLTNKAWFCGHEFYVDERVLVPRSRLAN
;
A
#
# COMPACT_ATOMS: atom_id res chain seq x y z
N MET A 1 -0.67 1.72 12.79
CA MET A 1 0.54 1.67 11.91
C MET A 1 0.42 2.52 10.66
N LEU A 2 -0.79 2.88 10.22
CA LEU A 2 -1.02 3.70 9.02
C LEU A 2 -0.25 5.04 9.05
N ARG A 3 -0.42 5.84 10.11
CA ARG A 3 0.32 7.09 10.31
C ARG A 3 1.84 6.92 10.14
N TRP A 4 2.40 5.85 10.68
CA TRP A 4 3.84 5.57 10.57
C TRP A 4 4.25 5.27 9.12
N ALA A 5 3.49 4.43 8.41
CA ALA A 5 3.77 4.12 7.01
C ALA A 5 3.70 5.38 6.12
N VAL A 6 2.71 6.24 6.34
CA VAL A 6 2.59 7.55 5.67
C VAL A 6 3.86 8.39 5.90
N SER A 7 4.29 8.54 7.16
CA SER A 7 5.52 9.30 7.46
C SER A 7 6.75 8.71 6.78
N ARG A 8 6.87 7.38 6.66
CA ARG A 8 7.98 6.73 5.96
C ARG A 8 7.95 7.00 4.46
N PHE A 9 6.77 6.93 3.84
CA PHE A 9 6.61 7.20 2.41
C PHE A 9 6.86 8.68 2.08
N SER A 10 6.27 9.60 2.85
CA SER A 10 6.53 11.04 2.72
C SER A 10 8.02 11.37 2.82
N ALA A 11 8.74 10.77 3.76
CA ALA A 11 10.17 11.01 3.95
C ALA A 11 11.07 10.35 2.89
N ALA A 12 10.59 9.30 2.22
CA ALA A 12 11.39 8.53 1.27
C ALA A 12 11.38 9.08 -0.17
N ASN A 13 10.54 10.08 -0.45
CA ASN A 13 10.36 10.69 -1.77
C ASN A 13 10.21 9.64 -2.89
N ILE A 14 9.35 8.64 -2.64
CA ILE A 14 8.98 7.60 -3.60
C ILE A 14 7.91 8.13 -4.55
N TRP A 15 7.82 7.56 -5.76
CA TRP A 15 6.78 7.91 -6.72
C TRP A 15 5.49 7.13 -6.46
N TYR A 16 4.35 7.83 -6.50
CA TYR A 16 3.00 7.30 -6.34
C TYR A 16 2.32 7.42 -7.71
N GLY A 17 2.23 6.33 -8.47
CA GLY A 17 1.80 6.37 -9.88
C GLY A 17 1.08 5.10 -10.34
N HIS A 18 0.70 4.25 -9.40
CA HIS A 18 0.18 2.90 -9.63
C HIS A 18 -1.24 2.73 -9.07
N GLY A 19 -2.06 3.80 -9.16
CA GLY A 19 -3.41 3.85 -8.58
C GLY A 19 -3.52 4.65 -7.27
N THR A 20 -2.44 5.32 -6.87
CA THR A 20 -2.32 6.21 -5.70
C THR A 20 -1.58 7.47 -6.13
N ASP A 21 -1.97 8.63 -5.63
CA ASP A 21 -1.34 9.94 -5.94
C ASP A 21 -0.68 10.59 -4.72
N ASN A 22 -0.83 9.98 -3.53
CA ASN A 22 -0.31 10.52 -2.29
C ASN A 22 0.17 9.43 -1.30
N PRO A 23 1.01 9.79 -0.31
CA PRO A 23 1.54 8.84 0.67
C PRO A 23 0.47 8.17 1.55
N TRP A 24 -0.69 8.81 1.74
CA TRP A 24 -1.78 8.28 2.54
C TRP A 24 -2.45 7.10 1.84
N ASP A 25 -2.89 7.29 0.60
CA ASP A 25 -3.56 6.23 -0.16
C ASP A 25 -2.63 5.04 -0.40
N GLU A 26 -1.35 5.30 -0.65
CA GLU A 26 -0.37 4.22 -0.80
C GLU A 26 -0.13 3.46 0.51
N ALA A 27 -0.15 4.15 1.66
CA ALA A 27 -0.10 3.48 2.95
C ALA A 27 -1.38 2.67 3.22
N VAL A 28 -2.56 3.15 2.83
CA VAL A 28 -3.83 2.43 2.96
C VAL A 28 -3.82 1.16 2.11
N GLN A 29 -3.43 1.27 0.84
CA GLN A 29 -3.32 0.16 -0.10
C GLN A 29 -2.21 -0.83 0.27
N LEU A 30 -1.21 -0.44 1.07
CA LEU A 30 -0.23 -1.38 1.62
C LEU A 30 -0.74 -2.04 2.89
N VAL A 31 -1.15 -1.25 3.89
CA VAL A 31 -1.41 -1.72 5.25
C VAL A 31 -2.63 -2.62 5.31
N LEU A 32 -3.79 -2.20 4.79
CA LEU A 32 -5.03 -2.97 4.92
C LEU A 32 -4.94 -4.33 4.19
N PRO A 33 -4.47 -4.38 2.93
CA PRO A 33 -4.34 -5.65 2.23
C PRO A 33 -3.26 -6.56 2.82
N SER A 34 -2.25 -6.00 3.49
CA SER A 34 -1.27 -6.81 4.25
C SER A 34 -1.88 -7.51 5.46
N LEU A 35 -3.00 -7.01 5.96
CA LEU A 35 -3.78 -7.59 7.05
C LEU A 35 -4.99 -8.39 6.56
N TYR A 36 -5.09 -8.62 5.24
CA TYR A 36 -6.25 -9.27 4.62
C TYR A 36 -7.57 -8.52 4.84
N LEU A 37 -7.49 -7.19 5.04
CA LEU A 37 -8.63 -6.32 5.20
C LEU A 37 -8.97 -5.61 3.87
N PRO A 38 -10.25 -5.31 3.61
CA PRO A 38 -10.64 -4.51 2.47
C PRO A 38 -10.27 -3.02 2.69
N LEU A 39 -10.39 -2.18 1.65
CA LEU A 39 -10.02 -0.75 1.77
C LEU A 39 -11.08 0.10 2.48
N ASP A 40 -12.32 -0.36 2.48
CA ASP A 40 -13.53 0.28 3.02
C ASP A 40 -13.87 -0.20 4.45
N ILE A 41 -12.84 -0.44 5.27
CA ILE A 41 -13.08 -0.81 6.67
C ILE A 41 -13.76 0.31 7.47
N PRO A 42 -14.61 -0.04 8.45
CA PRO A 42 -15.12 0.90 9.44
C PRO A 42 -14.02 1.71 10.13
N GLU A 43 -14.31 2.99 10.41
CA GLU A 43 -13.32 3.94 10.95
C GLU A 43 -12.80 3.54 12.34
N ASP A 44 -13.66 2.97 13.17
CA ASP A 44 -13.32 2.43 14.49
C ASP A 44 -12.28 1.30 14.38
N MET A 45 -12.37 0.46 13.34
CA MET A 45 -11.40 -0.61 13.10
C MET A 45 -10.02 -0.07 12.73
N ARG A 46 -9.89 1.17 12.22
CA ARG A 46 -8.58 1.79 11.96
C ARG A 46 -7.77 2.05 13.23
N THR A 47 -8.44 2.13 14.38
CA THR A 47 -7.81 2.37 15.68
C THR A 47 -7.51 1.09 16.46
N ALA A 48 -7.92 -0.07 15.93
CA ALA A 48 -7.70 -1.36 16.56
C ALA A 48 -6.20 -1.65 16.76
N ARG A 49 -5.89 -2.36 17.86
CA ARG A 49 -4.50 -2.71 18.19
C ARG A 49 -4.06 -3.88 17.34
N LEU A 50 -3.00 -3.64 16.57
CA LEU A 50 -2.31 -4.71 15.84
C LEU A 50 -1.48 -5.57 16.78
N THR A 51 -1.53 -6.88 16.54
CA THR A 51 -0.61 -7.87 17.09
C THR A 51 0.82 -7.61 16.63
N SER A 52 1.78 -8.24 17.28
CA SER A 52 3.20 -8.10 16.91
C SER A 52 3.48 -8.64 15.51
N SER A 53 2.88 -9.77 15.11
CA SER A 53 3.09 -10.38 13.78
C SER A 53 2.56 -9.49 12.65
N GLU A 54 1.38 -8.89 12.84
CA GLU A 54 0.82 -7.91 11.91
C GLU A 54 1.73 -6.69 11.72
N LYS A 55 2.26 -6.14 12.83
CA LYS A 55 3.21 -5.03 12.77
C LYS A 55 4.47 -5.40 11.99
N HIS A 56 5.06 -6.57 12.25
CA HIS A 56 6.28 -7.02 11.55
C HIS A 56 6.04 -7.12 10.04
N ARG A 57 4.92 -7.73 9.62
CA ARG A 57 4.54 -7.85 8.22
C ARG A 57 4.40 -6.50 7.52
N ILE A 58 3.76 -5.53 8.19
CA ILE A 58 3.62 -4.17 7.67
C ILE A 58 4.99 -3.50 7.55
N VAL A 59 5.83 -3.62 8.58
CA VAL A 59 7.17 -3.00 8.60
C VAL A 59 8.02 -3.54 7.47
N GLU A 60 8.07 -4.87 7.29
CA GLU A 60 8.79 -5.52 6.20
C GLU A 60 8.38 -4.96 4.84
N ARG A 61 7.06 -4.92 4.56
CA ARG A 61 6.54 -4.42 3.28
C ARG A 61 6.84 -2.94 3.06
N VAL A 62 6.74 -2.10 4.10
CA VAL A 62 7.10 -0.67 4.01
C VAL A 62 8.59 -0.49 3.70
N ILE A 63 9.46 -1.28 4.36
CA ILE A 63 10.91 -1.24 4.11
C ILE A 63 11.21 -1.62 2.65
N ARG A 64 10.62 -2.71 2.16
CA ARG A 64 10.78 -3.15 0.76
C ARG A 64 10.28 -2.08 -0.21
N ARG A 65 9.09 -1.51 0.02
CA ARG A 65 8.52 -0.44 -0.81
C ARG A 65 9.46 0.77 -0.94
N VAL A 66 10.10 1.17 0.15
CA VAL A 66 10.98 2.33 0.21
C VAL A 66 12.34 2.04 -0.43
N ASN A 67 12.96 0.92 -0.06
CA ASN A 67 14.33 0.60 -0.46
C ASN A 67 14.39 0.01 -1.88
N GLU A 68 13.51 -0.93 -2.19
CA GLU A 68 13.49 -1.64 -3.48
C GLU A 68 12.65 -0.89 -4.52
N ARG A 69 11.91 0.15 -4.11
CA ARG A 69 11.01 0.94 -4.97
C ARG A 69 9.95 0.10 -5.70
N ILE A 70 9.63 -1.08 -5.18
CA ILE A 70 8.62 -1.99 -5.74
C ILE A 70 7.22 -1.42 -5.51
N PRO A 71 6.37 -1.31 -6.54
CA PRO A 71 4.98 -0.89 -6.39
C PRO A 71 4.22 -1.69 -5.32
N VAL A 72 3.36 -1.01 -4.55
CA VAL A 72 2.56 -1.65 -3.49
C VAL A 72 1.74 -2.82 -4.02
N ALA A 73 1.19 -2.68 -5.23
CA ALA A 73 0.37 -3.71 -5.84
C ALA A 73 1.11 -5.05 -6.00
N TYR A 74 2.42 -5.04 -6.23
CA TYR A 74 3.23 -6.27 -6.29
C TYR A 74 3.57 -6.82 -4.91
N LEU A 75 3.70 -5.97 -3.89
CA LEU A 75 3.92 -6.40 -2.50
C LEU A 75 2.66 -7.02 -1.88
N THR A 76 1.48 -6.59 -2.32
CA THR A 76 0.18 -7.07 -1.83
C THR A 76 -0.48 -8.09 -2.76
N ASN A 77 0.05 -8.26 -3.97
CA ASN A 77 -0.56 -8.97 -5.09
C ASN A 77 -1.98 -8.51 -5.44
N LYS A 78 -2.28 -7.24 -5.19
CA LYS A 78 -3.62 -6.66 -5.36
C LYS A 78 -3.54 -5.31 -6.06
N ALA A 79 -4.37 -5.10 -7.06
CA ALA A 79 -4.60 -3.80 -7.68
C ALA A 79 -6.10 -3.52 -7.78
N TRP A 80 -6.48 -2.26 -7.69
CA TRP A 80 -7.87 -1.83 -7.86
C TRP A 80 -8.03 -1.08 -9.18
N PHE A 81 -9.02 -1.49 -9.97
CA PHE A 81 -9.36 -0.82 -11.23
C PHE A 81 -10.87 -0.81 -11.40
N CYS A 82 -11.44 0.37 -11.68
CA CYS A 82 -12.88 0.57 -11.83
C CYS A 82 -13.71 -0.03 -10.66
N GLY A 83 -13.22 0.08 -9.42
CA GLY A 83 -13.91 -0.45 -8.23
C GLY A 83 -13.75 -1.95 -8.00
N HIS A 84 -13.03 -2.67 -8.85
CA HIS A 84 -12.80 -4.11 -8.72
C HIS A 84 -11.36 -4.41 -8.31
N GLU A 85 -11.20 -5.40 -7.42
CA GLU A 85 -9.89 -5.93 -7.02
C GLU A 85 -9.43 -6.98 -8.05
N PHE A 86 -8.17 -6.89 -8.46
CA PHE A 86 -7.51 -7.84 -9.34
C PHE A 86 -6.24 -8.38 -8.69
N TYR A 87 -5.99 -9.67 -8.90
CA TYR A 87 -4.69 -10.26 -8.58
C TYR A 87 -3.64 -9.75 -9.57
N VAL A 88 -2.50 -9.29 -9.04
CA VAL A 88 -1.36 -8.83 -9.85
C VAL A 88 -0.05 -9.37 -9.32
N ASP A 89 0.90 -9.55 -10.23
CA ASP A 89 2.29 -9.87 -9.91
C ASP A 89 3.22 -9.24 -10.95
N GLU A 90 4.51 -9.52 -10.84
CA GLU A 90 5.57 -8.95 -11.70
C GLU A 90 5.39 -9.26 -13.20
N ARG A 91 4.52 -10.22 -13.56
CA ARG A 91 4.21 -10.56 -14.96
C ARG A 91 3.20 -9.59 -15.58
N VAL A 92 2.50 -8.80 -14.77
CA VAL A 92 1.51 -7.80 -15.20
C VAL A 92 2.10 -6.41 -15.02
N LEU A 93 2.13 -5.62 -16.10
CA LEU A 93 2.43 -4.19 -16.00
C LEU A 93 1.29 -3.49 -15.29
N VAL A 94 1.51 -3.03 -14.05
CA VAL A 94 0.58 -2.12 -13.40
C VAL A 94 0.71 -0.78 -14.13
N PRO A 95 -0.36 -0.27 -14.79
CA PRO A 95 -0.27 0.92 -15.61
C PRO A 95 0.28 2.07 -14.79
N ARG A 96 1.35 2.70 -15.28
CA ARG A 96 1.77 4.01 -14.78
C ARG A 96 0.70 5.01 -15.20
N SER A 97 0.08 5.71 -14.25
CA SER A 97 -0.77 6.85 -14.58
C SER A 97 0.09 7.89 -15.31
N ARG A 98 -0.25 8.23 -16.56
CA ARG A 98 0.45 9.26 -17.36
C ARG A 98 0.21 10.69 -16.85
N LEU A 99 -0.53 10.86 -15.75
CA LEU A 99 -0.91 12.15 -15.17
C LEU A 99 0.01 12.60 -14.02
N ALA A 100 0.94 11.76 -13.56
CA ALA A 100 1.95 12.13 -12.59
C ALA A 100 3.23 12.61 -13.32
N ASN A 101 3.17 13.81 -13.90
CA ASN A 101 4.34 14.58 -14.35
C ASN A 101 4.31 15.94 -13.67
#